data_AF-A0A174ZYQ2-F1
#
_entry.id   AF-A0A174ZYQ2-F1
#
_cell.length_a   1.000
_cell.length_b   1.000
_cell.length_c   1.000
_cell.angle_alpha   90.00
_cell.angle_beta   90.00
_cell.angle_gamma   90.00
#
_symmetry.space_group_name_H-M   'P 1'
#
loop_
_entity.id
_entity.type
_entity.pdbx_description
1 polymer ?
#
loop_
_entity_poly.entity_id
_entity_poly.type
_entity_poly.pdbx_seq_one_letter_code
_entity_poly.pdbx_strand_id
1 'polypeptide(L)'
;MECIPPWMSGALCFEENIDFYGKSGFRQASEYGIRYHGLPEGEDASFFLCKELVPGYLDEITGEYATPEGYLVDEQDAEEFDKQFS
;
A
#
# COMPACT_ATOMS: atom_id res chain seq x y z
N MET A 1 11.78 17.81 16.23
CA MET A 1 11.67 16.57 15.45
C MET A 1 12.48 15.51 16.18
N GLU A 2 11.82 14.59 16.85
CA GLU A 2 12.52 13.40 17.36
C GLU A 2 12.80 12.49 16.16
N CYS A 3 14.06 12.06 16.00
CA CYS A 3 14.42 11.14 14.92
C CYS A 3 13.74 9.79 15.19
N ILE A 4 12.95 9.32 14.23
CA ILE A 4 12.35 7.99 14.25
C ILE A 4 13.49 6.96 14.29
N PRO A 5 13.52 6.02 15.24
CA PRO A 5 14.49 4.93 15.26
C PRO A 5 14.45 4.14 13.94
N PRO A 6 15.57 3.59 13.44
CA PRO A 6 15.60 2.87 12.16
C PRO A 6 14.65 1.66 12.06
N TRP A 7 14.16 1.16 13.20
CA TRP A 7 13.25 0.03 13.30
C TRP A 7 11.77 0.43 13.36
N MET A 8 11.46 1.73 13.39
CA MET A 8 10.09 2.23 13.42
C MET A 8 9.64 2.70 12.05
N SER A 9 8.39 2.41 11.69
CA SER A 9 7.75 2.93 10.48
C SER A 9 7.18 4.32 10.71
N GLY A 10 7.34 5.23 9.75
CA GLY A 10 6.76 6.58 9.80
C GLY A 10 5.35 6.70 9.20
N ALA A 11 4.93 5.72 8.40
CA ALA A 11 3.59 5.60 7.84
C ALA A 11 3.18 4.14 7.69
N LEU A 12 1.87 3.89 7.55
CA LEU A 12 1.29 2.58 7.29
C LEU A 12 0.32 2.67 6.12
N CYS A 13 0.46 1.75 5.16
CA CYS A 13 -0.44 1.59 4.02
C CYS A 13 -1.00 0.16 3.95
N PHE A 14 -2.26 0.00 3.51
CA PHE A 14 -2.88 -1.30 3.24
C PHE A 14 -4.17 -1.16 2.42
N GLU A 15 -4.74 -2.29 2.00
CA GLU A 15 -5.90 -2.41 1.11
C GLU A 15 -7.17 -2.74 1.89
N GLU A 16 -8.05 -1.77 2.14
CA GLU A 16 -9.26 -1.95 2.93
C GLU A 16 -10.33 -0.86 2.66
N ASN A 17 -11.51 -0.99 3.27
CA ASN A 17 -12.61 -0.05 3.11
C ASN A 17 -12.47 1.22 4.00
N ILE A 18 -12.50 2.41 3.38
CA ILE A 18 -12.44 3.71 4.05
C ILE A 18 -13.60 3.98 5.03
N ASP A 19 -14.81 3.46 4.77
CA ASP A 19 -15.96 3.63 5.67
C ASP A 19 -15.74 2.95 7.04
N PHE A 20 -14.86 1.94 7.05
CA PHE A 20 -14.42 1.26 8.25
C PHE A 20 -13.22 1.96 8.89
N TYR A 21 -12.11 2.10 8.15
CA TYR A 21 -10.82 2.55 8.70
C TYR A 21 -10.63 4.07 8.75
N GLY A 22 -11.48 4.86 8.08
CA GLY A 22 -11.45 6.32 8.16
C GLY A 22 -11.63 6.81 9.60
N LYS A 23 -12.42 6.10 10.41
CA LYS A 23 -12.62 6.37 11.85
C LYS A 23 -11.36 6.17 12.69
N SER A 24 -10.40 5.39 12.18
CA SER A 24 -9.09 5.14 12.80
C SER A 24 -8.01 6.13 12.32
N GLY A 25 -8.39 7.14 11.53
CA GLY A 25 -7.49 8.18 11.01
C GLY A 25 -6.77 7.80 9.71
N PHE A 26 -7.25 6.78 9.00
CA PHE A 26 -6.78 6.49 7.65
C PHE A 26 -7.44 7.40 6.62
N ARG A 27 -6.72 7.62 5.53
CA ARG A 27 -7.18 8.36 4.35
C ARG A 27 -6.82 7.59 3.09
N GLN A 28 -7.35 7.98 1.94
CA GLN A 28 -6.90 7.40 0.67
C GLN A 28 -5.43 7.79 0.45
N ALA A 29 -4.59 6.83 0.05
CA ALA A 29 -3.16 7.06 -0.16
C ALA A 29 -2.86 8.10 -1.25
N SER A 30 -3.80 8.26 -2.20
CA SER A 30 -3.77 9.28 -3.24
C SER A 30 -3.73 10.71 -2.69
N GLU A 31 -4.28 10.96 -1.49
CA GLU A 31 -4.19 12.28 -0.83
C GLU A 31 -2.75 12.66 -0.47
N TYR A 32 -1.87 11.68 -0.30
CA TYR A 32 -0.43 11.87 -0.04
C TYR A 32 0.41 11.78 -1.33
N GLY A 33 -0.21 11.70 -2.51
CA GLY A 33 0.51 11.51 -3.77
C GLY A 33 1.13 10.11 -3.92
N ILE A 34 0.60 9.11 -3.21
CA ILE A 34 1.04 7.72 -3.30
C ILE A 34 0.03 6.90 -4.12
N ARG A 35 0.52 6.26 -5.18
CA ARG A 35 -0.23 5.36 -6.07
C ARG A 35 0.00 3.90 -5.72
N TYR A 36 -1.01 3.06 -5.95
CA TYR A 36 -0.88 1.61 -5.83
C TYR A 36 -0.25 1.01 -7.11
N HIS A 37 0.73 0.14 -6.95
CA HIS A 37 1.41 -0.53 -8.06
C HIS A 37 0.44 -1.41 -8.86
N GLY A 38 0.56 -1.39 -10.19
CA GLY A 38 -0.28 -2.20 -11.07
C GLY A 38 -1.70 -1.66 -11.29
N LEU A 39 -2.11 -0.61 -10.56
CA LEU A 39 -3.39 0.05 -10.80
C LEU A 39 -3.25 1.16 -11.87
N PRO A 40 -3.97 1.06 -13.01
CA PRO A 40 -3.95 2.08 -14.06
C PRO A 40 -4.34 3.47 -13.55
N GLU A 41 -3.88 4.51 -14.25
CA GLU A 41 -4.27 5.88 -13.93
C GLU A 41 -5.77 6.10 -14.22
N GLY A 42 -6.46 6.75 -13.28
CA GLY A 42 -7.90 7.02 -13.37
C GLY A 42 -8.81 5.91 -12.84
N GLU A 43 -8.26 4.73 -12.50
CA GLU A 43 -9.00 3.67 -11.82
C GLU A 43 -9.27 4.00 -10.35
N ASP A 44 -10.30 3.36 -9.77
CA ASP A 44 -10.68 3.57 -8.38
C ASP A 44 -9.64 2.97 -7.42
N ALA A 45 -8.86 3.85 -6.78
CA ALA A 45 -7.89 3.51 -5.76
C ALA A 45 -8.43 3.67 -4.33
N SER A 46 -9.76 3.78 -4.14
CA SER A 46 -10.38 4.06 -2.84
C SER A 46 -10.09 3.01 -1.76
N PHE A 47 -9.72 1.80 -2.17
CA PHE A 47 -9.29 0.71 -1.30
C PHE A 47 -7.90 0.91 -0.71
N PHE A 48 -7.02 1.70 -1.34
CA PHE A 48 -5.64 1.84 -0.88
C PHE A 48 -5.52 2.99 0.12
N LEU A 49 -5.35 2.62 1.38
CA LEU A 49 -5.38 3.55 2.50
C LEU A 49 -3.99 3.81 3.04
N CYS A 50 -3.78 5.01 3.56
CA CYS A 50 -2.54 5.44 4.20
C CYS A 50 -2.82 6.24 5.47
N LYS A 51 -1.94 6.09 6.46
CA LYS A 51 -1.88 6.90 7.68
C LYS A 51 -0.43 7.19 8.05
N GLU A 52 -0.12 8.46 8.25
CA GLU A 52 1.11 8.86 8.91
C GLU A 52 1.08 8.44 10.39
N LEU A 53 2.13 7.74 10.82
CA LEU A 53 2.37 7.43 12.23
C LEU A 53 3.17 8.56 12.90
N VAL A 54 3.96 9.29 12.11
CA VAL A 54 4.64 10.51 12.50
C VAL A 54 4.17 11.65 11.58
N PRO A 55 3.62 12.74 12.12
CA PRO A 55 3.11 13.84 11.30
C PRO A 55 4.17 14.43 10.37
N GLY A 56 3.82 14.60 9.09
CA GLY A 56 4.70 15.14 8.05
C GLY A 56 5.79 14.17 7.58
N TYR A 57 5.67 12.87 7.89
CA TYR A 57 6.60 11.86 7.40
C TYR A 57 6.56 11.73 5.87
N LEU A 58 5.40 11.97 5.25
CA LEU A 58 5.18 11.84 3.82
C LEU A 58 5.28 13.16 3.05
N ASP A 59 5.55 14.29 3.70
CA ASP A 59 5.55 15.62 3.06
C ASP A 59 6.45 15.69 1.82
N GLU A 60 7.57 14.95 1.83
CA GLU A 60 8.55 14.89 0.74
C GLU A 60 8.58 13.53 0.03
N ILE A 61 7.58 12.66 0.27
CA ILE A 61 7.50 11.29 -0.26
C ILE A 61 6.25 11.15 -1.12
N THR A 62 6.44 10.92 -2.41
CA THR A 62 5.38 10.62 -3.38
C THR A 62 5.83 9.51 -4.32
N GLY A 63 4.92 8.95 -5.11
CA GLY A 63 5.25 7.96 -6.13
C GLY A 63 4.40 6.70 -6.02
N GLU A 64 4.99 5.55 -6.34
CA GLU A 64 4.27 4.28 -6.40
C GLU A 64 4.67 3.37 -5.23
N TYR A 65 3.67 2.80 -4.57
CA TYR A 65 3.82 1.76 -3.55
C TYR A 65 3.63 0.39 -4.20
N ALA A 66 4.66 -0.46 -4.10
CA ALA A 66 4.58 -1.87 -4.43
C ALA A 66 4.56 -2.71 -3.15
N THR A 67 3.71 -3.74 -3.12
CA THR A 67 3.70 -4.74 -2.05
C THR A 67 5.03 -5.49 -2.00
N PRO A 68 5.43 -6.05 -0.84
CA PRO A 68 6.62 -6.87 -0.75
C PRO A 68 6.60 -8.04 -1.74
N GLU A 69 7.76 -8.39 -2.31
CA GLU A 69 7.87 -9.48 -3.29
C GLU A 69 7.31 -10.82 -2.79
N GLY A 70 7.38 -11.08 -1.47
CA GLY A 70 6.82 -12.30 -0.88
C GLY A 70 5.30 -12.41 -0.92
N TYR A 71 4.58 -11.39 -1.37
CA TYR A 71 3.13 -11.45 -1.63
C TYR A 71 2.82 -11.86 -3.07
N LEU A 72 3.83 -11.87 -3.94
CA LEU A 72 3.70 -12.21 -5.35
C LEU A 72 4.09 -13.67 -5.56
N VAL A 73 3.41 -14.32 -6.49
CA VAL A 73 3.78 -15.63 -7.03
C VAL A 73 4.19 -15.43 -8.48
N ASP A 74 5.19 -16.18 -8.94
CA ASP A 74 5.50 -16.20 -10.38
C ASP A 74 4.32 -16.84 -11.13
N GLU A 75 3.82 -16.14 -12.15
CA GLU A 75 2.64 -16.59 -12.91
C GLU A 75 2.88 -17.91 -13.62
N GLN A 76 4.11 -18.15 -14.13
CA GLN A 76 4.43 -19.40 -14.82
C GLN A 76 4.50 -20.57 -13.83
N ASP A 77 5.08 -20.34 -12.65
CA ASP A 77 5.11 -21.35 -11.59
C ASP A 77 3.69 -21.69 -11.11
N ALA A 78 2.81 -20.69 -10.99
CA ALA A 78 1.41 -20.90 -10.64
C ALA A 78 0.66 -21.70 -11.72
N GLU A 79 0.84 -21.36 -13.00
CA GLU A 79 0.26 -22.08 -14.14
C GLU A 79 0.75 -23.53 -14.23
N GLU A 80 2.03 -23.80 -13.97
CA GLU A 80 2.59 -25.17 -13.95
C GLU A 80 2.08 -25.98 -12.75
N PHE A 81 1.86 -25.35 -11.60
CA PHE A 81 1.25 -25.99 -10.44
C PHE A 81 -0.21 -26.40 -10.72
N ASP A 82 -1.01 -25.52 -11.34
CA ASP A 82 -2.42 -25.78 -11.63
C ASP A 82 -2.64 -26.99 -12.56
N LYS A 83 -1.71 -27.26 -13.48
CA LYS A 83 -1.72 -28.45 -14.35
C LYS A 83 -1.68 -29.78 -13.58
N GLN A 84 -1.32 -29.78 -12.30
CA GLN A 84 -1.26 -31.00 -11.47
C GLN A 84 -2.64 -31.45 -10.96
N PHE A 85 -3.66 -30.59 -11.05
CA PHE A 85 -5.01 -30.87 -10.54
C PHE A 85 -6.00 -31.32 -11.63
N SER A 86 -5.53 -31.52 -12.87
CA SER A 86 -6.33 -31.95 -14.03
C SER A 86 -6.41 -33.46 -14.21
#